data_AF-A0A7S0Q106-F1
#
_entry.id   AF-A0A7S0Q106-F1
#
_cell.length_a   1.000
_cell.length_b   1.000
_cell.length_c   1.000
_cell.angle_alpha   90.00
_cell.angle_beta   90.00
_cell.angle_gamma   90.00
#
_symmetry.space_group_name_H-M   'P 1'
#
loop_
_entity.id
_entity.type
_entity.pdbx_description
1 polymer ?
#
loop_
_entity_poly.entity_id
_entity_poly.type
_entity_poly.pdbx_seq_one_letter_code
_entity_poly.pdbx_strand_id
1 'polypeptide(L)'
;GCITDGMQLSIAEMPAVSLLRVLALASLGSVVSQYEQPYKMTYASADPVGAKDFAVKYLGAKEQRQPHVGGDGRCSLVKWVAFPGTNAGGEEYQFHFVKGYHRPNGTMTIDEFENQMAALHGQMTTYDRFMDFHVTMSTSDLDAFAAPMLADGIPLLSRHDAGTGMFSIFFEMPTAIVVELIGPSLTVLSVPEWNRCGAPKRAAVNNHALQRVIEQQLGNAAILPV
;
A
#
# COMPACT_ATOMS: atom_id res chain seq x y z
N GLY A 1 35.30 -1.67 2.27
CA GLY A 1 36.12 -2.83 2.67
C GLY A 1 35.19 -3.85 3.26
N CYS A 2 34.92 -4.94 2.54
CA CYS A 2 34.11 -6.04 3.02
C CYS A 2 35.02 -7.05 3.73
N ILE A 3 34.72 -7.35 4.99
CA ILE A 3 35.36 -8.43 5.73
C ILE A 3 34.64 -9.72 5.31
N THR A 4 35.33 -10.57 4.57
CA THR A 4 34.92 -11.96 4.31
C THR A 4 35.95 -12.89 4.93
N ASP A 5 35.91 -13.05 6.24
CA ASP A 5 36.58 -14.16 6.92
C ASP A 5 35.54 -15.23 7.25
N GLY A 6 35.49 -16.25 6.39
CA GLY A 6 34.72 -17.45 6.59
C GLY A 6 35.40 -18.34 7.62
N MET A 7 34.79 -18.48 8.80
CA MET A 7 35.22 -19.44 9.81
C MET A 7 34.73 -20.84 9.42
N GLN A 8 35.60 -21.64 8.79
CA GLN A 8 35.34 -23.07 8.56
C GLN A 8 35.60 -23.85 9.85
N LEU A 9 34.54 -24.26 10.54
CA LEU A 9 34.63 -25.24 11.63
C LEU A 9 34.67 -26.66 11.05
N SER A 10 35.80 -27.33 11.19
CA SER A 10 35.97 -28.75 10.89
C SER A 10 35.17 -29.62 11.87
N ILE A 11 34.27 -30.44 11.36
CA ILE A 11 33.35 -31.32 12.14
C ILE A 11 34.04 -32.64 12.56
N ALA A 12 35.31 -32.85 12.20
CA ALA A 12 35.93 -34.17 12.23
C ALA A 12 36.29 -34.76 13.62
N GLU A 13 36.17 -34.00 14.72
CA GLU A 13 36.66 -34.45 16.04
C GLU A 13 35.68 -34.21 17.21
N MET A 14 34.37 -34.23 16.97
CA MET A 14 33.39 -34.14 18.06
C MET A 14 33.02 -35.53 18.63
N PRO A 15 33.14 -35.77 19.96
CA PRO A 15 32.70 -37.02 20.57
C PRO A 15 31.19 -37.21 20.37
N ALA A 16 30.75 -38.46 20.10
CA ALA A 16 29.38 -38.80 19.67
C ALA A 16 28.26 -38.27 20.58
N VAL A 17 28.53 -38.02 21.86
CA VAL A 17 27.58 -37.47 22.84
C VAL A 17 27.31 -35.96 22.61
N SER A 18 28.26 -35.22 22.03
CA SER A 18 28.09 -33.82 21.63
C SER A 18 27.31 -33.67 20.32
N LEU A 19 27.45 -34.61 19.39
CA LEU A 19 26.71 -34.59 18.12
C LEU A 19 25.19 -34.77 18.36
N LEU A 20 24.80 -35.62 19.33
CA LEU A 20 23.40 -35.84 19.68
C LEU A 20 22.76 -34.58 20.33
N ARG A 21 23.52 -33.79 21.09
CA ARG A 21 23.05 -32.52 21.66
C ARG A 21 22.93 -31.42 20.61
N VAL A 22 23.86 -31.34 19.66
CA VAL A 22 23.78 -30.38 18.53
C VAL A 22 22.60 -30.71 17.61
N LEU A 23 22.33 -32.00 17.34
CA LEU A 23 21.14 -32.44 16.60
C LEU A 23 19.83 -32.20 17.36
N ALA A 24 19.81 -32.38 18.69
CA ALA A 24 18.63 -32.07 19.50
C ALA A 24 18.32 -30.56 19.53
N LEU A 25 19.35 -29.70 19.57
CA LEU A 25 19.19 -28.24 19.46
C LEU A 25 18.79 -27.78 18.04
N ALA A 26 19.22 -28.47 16.99
CA ALA A 26 18.73 -28.23 15.63
C ALA A 26 17.28 -28.72 15.40
N SER A 27 16.79 -29.64 16.24
CA SER A 27 15.40 -30.13 16.24
C SER A 27 14.44 -29.32 17.12
N LEU A 28 14.97 -28.37 17.91
CA LEU A 28 14.16 -27.27 18.42
C LEU A 28 13.86 -26.39 17.21
N GLY A 29 12.88 -26.86 16.42
CA GLY A 29 12.43 -26.22 15.20
C GLY A 29 12.35 -24.75 15.49
N SER A 30 12.96 -23.95 14.60
CA SER A 30 12.89 -22.50 14.66
C SER A 30 11.48 -22.17 15.11
N VAL A 31 11.36 -21.64 16.34
CA VAL A 31 10.19 -20.89 16.71
C VAL A 31 10.31 -19.68 15.79
N VAL A 32 9.87 -19.87 14.55
CA VAL A 32 9.61 -18.80 13.63
C VAL A 32 8.56 -18.03 14.40
N SER A 33 9.02 -17.00 15.12
CA SER A 33 8.16 -15.98 15.68
C SER A 33 7.11 -15.75 14.62
N GLN A 34 5.85 -16.05 14.93
CA GLN A 34 4.76 -15.79 13.99
C GLN A 34 4.95 -14.34 13.56
N TYR A 35 5.25 -14.16 12.28
CA TYR A 35 5.51 -12.84 11.76
C TYR A 35 4.19 -12.08 11.92
N GLU A 36 4.20 -11.06 12.78
CA GLU A 36 3.03 -10.22 12.99
C GLU A 36 2.73 -9.49 11.67
N GLN A 37 1.61 -9.85 11.05
CA GLN A 37 1.18 -9.22 9.80
C GLN A 37 0.27 -8.03 10.12
N PRO A 38 0.36 -6.93 9.36
CA PRO A 38 -0.58 -5.83 9.49
C PRO A 38 -2.01 -6.37 9.37
N TYR A 39 -2.83 -6.11 10.38
CA TYR A 39 -4.24 -6.51 10.36
C TYR A 39 -5.09 -5.50 9.60
N LYS A 40 -4.90 -4.20 9.88
CA LYS A 40 -5.67 -3.13 9.26
C LYS A 40 -4.96 -1.79 9.36
N MET A 41 -5.42 -0.84 8.55
CA MET A 41 -5.18 0.60 8.72
C MET A 41 -6.50 1.32 8.96
N THR A 42 -6.51 2.33 9.83
CA THR A 42 -7.70 3.13 10.11
C THR A 42 -7.40 4.60 9.87
N TYR A 43 -8.17 5.21 8.98
CA TYR A 43 -8.11 6.62 8.65
C TYR A 43 -9.26 7.36 9.32
N ALA A 44 -8.94 8.44 9.99
CA ALA A 44 -9.91 9.49 10.21
C ALA A 44 -10.19 10.10 8.83
N SER A 45 -11.45 10.16 8.40
CA SER A 45 -11.82 10.73 7.09
C SER A 45 -13.06 11.62 7.17
N ALA A 46 -13.00 12.78 6.51
CA ALA A 46 -14.13 13.69 6.30
C ALA A 46 -15.10 13.16 5.22
N ASP A 47 -14.65 12.26 4.34
CA ASP A 47 -15.48 11.56 3.35
C ASP A 47 -15.22 10.04 3.33
N PRO A 48 -15.72 9.29 4.34
CA PRO A 48 -15.58 7.83 4.36
C PRO A 48 -16.20 7.12 3.14
N VAL A 49 -17.23 7.71 2.52
CA VAL A 49 -17.93 7.09 1.38
C VAL A 49 -17.06 7.19 0.14
N GLY A 50 -16.59 8.41 -0.19
CA GLY A 50 -15.70 8.62 -1.33
C GLY A 50 -14.39 7.85 -1.19
N ALA A 51 -13.79 7.81 0.01
CA ALA A 51 -12.58 7.02 0.25
C ALA A 51 -12.81 5.52 0.01
N LYS A 52 -13.95 4.98 0.47
CA LYS A 52 -14.32 3.58 0.22
C LYS A 52 -14.55 3.32 -1.27
N ASP A 53 -15.31 4.16 -1.96
CA ASP A 53 -15.59 4.01 -3.39
C ASP A 53 -14.31 4.09 -4.22
N PHE A 54 -13.38 4.97 -3.86
CA PHE A 54 -12.06 5.07 -4.49
C PHE A 54 -11.25 3.78 -4.30
N ALA A 55 -11.17 3.26 -3.07
CA ALA A 55 -10.43 2.03 -2.79
C ALA A 55 -11.00 0.82 -3.54
N VAL A 56 -12.33 0.70 -3.61
CA VAL A 56 -12.99 -0.36 -4.37
C VAL A 56 -12.69 -0.23 -5.86
N LYS A 57 -12.82 0.98 -6.41
CA LYS A 57 -12.65 1.22 -7.85
C LYS A 57 -11.21 1.02 -8.32
N TYR A 58 -10.23 1.56 -7.61
CA TYR A 58 -8.86 1.65 -8.11
C TYR A 58 -7.87 0.71 -7.43
N LEU A 59 -8.16 0.24 -6.21
CA LEU A 59 -7.22 -0.58 -5.44
C LEU A 59 -7.63 -2.05 -5.37
N GLY A 60 -8.68 -2.44 -6.09
CA GLY A 60 -9.20 -3.82 -6.10
C GLY A 60 -9.75 -4.26 -4.75
N ALA A 61 -10.06 -3.31 -3.85
CA ALA A 61 -10.65 -3.61 -2.57
C ALA A 61 -12.12 -4.04 -2.74
N LYS A 62 -12.65 -4.79 -1.78
CA LYS A 62 -14.09 -5.11 -1.71
C LYS A 62 -14.72 -4.41 -0.52
N GLU A 63 -15.93 -3.89 -0.71
CA GLU A 63 -16.68 -3.31 0.41
C GLU A 63 -16.98 -4.40 1.44
N GLN A 64 -16.63 -4.13 2.69
CA GLN A 64 -16.94 -4.99 3.80
C GLN A 64 -18.05 -4.34 4.62
N ARG A 65 -19.14 -5.08 4.85
CA ARG A 65 -20.20 -4.61 5.72
C ARG A 65 -19.65 -4.43 7.13
N GLN A 66 -19.82 -3.23 7.70
CA GLN A 66 -19.41 -3.01 9.08
C GLN A 66 -20.24 -3.90 10.03
N PRO A 67 -19.62 -4.57 11.01
CA PRO A 67 -20.30 -5.46 11.96
C PRO A 67 -20.85 -4.72 13.19
N HIS A 68 -20.43 -3.47 13.44
CA HIS A 68 -20.76 -2.73 14.66
C HIS A 68 -21.96 -1.79 14.48
N VAL A 69 -22.70 -1.56 15.57
CA VAL A 69 -23.76 -0.53 15.62
C VAL A 69 -23.15 0.87 15.75
N GLY A 70 -23.79 1.89 15.16
CA GLY A 70 -23.41 3.31 15.35
C GLY A 70 -22.46 3.95 14.32
N GLY A 71 -21.96 3.17 13.34
CA GLY A 71 -21.24 3.69 12.17
C GLY A 71 -22.14 4.03 10.96
N ASP A 72 -23.45 4.11 11.18
CA ASP A 72 -24.48 4.39 10.16
C ASP A 72 -24.75 5.89 9.92
N GLY A 73 -23.88 6.76 10.45
CA GLY A 73 -24.02 8.20 10.39
C GLY A 73 -24.63 8.82 11.64
N ARG A 74 -25.08 8.04 12.63
CA ARG A 74 -25.61 8.60 13.90
C ARG A 74 -24.51 9.06 14.85
N CYS A 75 -23.59 8.18 15.23
CA CYS A 75 -22.47 8.52 16.11
C CYS A 75 -21.15 8.70 15.34
N SER A 76 -21.05 8.00 14.23
CA SER A 76 -19.98 8.09 13.27
C SER A 76 -20.48 7.60 11.91
N LEU A 77 -19.83 8.05 10.84
CA LEU A 77 -19.94 7.43 9.54
C LEU A 77 -18.70 6.58 9.32
N VAL A 78 -18.87 5.28 9.10
CA VAL A 78 -17.76 4.34 8.99
C VAL A 78 -17.92 3.48 7.74
N LYS A 79 -16.85 3.35 6.96
CA LYS A 79 -16.81 2.50 5.76
C LYS A 79 -15.56 1.63 5.77
N TRP A 80 -15.74 0.34 5.51
CA TRP A 80 -14.67 -0.65 5.53
C TRP A 80 -14.48 -1.23 4.14
N VAL A 81 -13.23 -1.48 3.79
CA VAL A 81 -12.86 -2.29 2.63
C VAL A 81 -11.82 -3.32 3.03
N ALA A 82 -11.84 -4.46 2.35
CA ALA A 82 -10.86 -5.52 2.50
C ALA A 82 -10.11 -5.74 1.18
N PHE A 83 -8.83 -6.07 1.27
CA PHE A 83 -8.00 -6.41 0.12
C PHE A 83 -7.90 -7.94 -0.03
N PRO A 84 -7.91 -8.48 -1.26
CA PRO A 84 -7.75 -9.91 -1.48
C PRO A 84 -6.47 -10.45 -0.85
N GLY A 85 -6.56 -11.66 -0.32
CA GLY A 85 -5.46 -12.34 0.37
C GLY A 85 -5.62 -12.28 1.88
N THR A 86 -5.35 -13.41 2.54
CA THR A 86 -5.52 -13.56 3.99
C THR A 86 -4.18 -13.63 4.70
N ASN A 87 -4.12 -13.03 5.88
CA ASN A 87 -3.03 -13.22 6.81
C ASN A 87 -3.01 -14.67 7.36
N ALA A 88 -2.03 -15.01 8.18
CA ALA A 88 -1.93 -16.34 8.80
C ALA A 88 -3.15 -16.71 9.67
N GLY A 89 -3.91 -15.72 10.15
CA GLY A 89 -5.17 -15.89 10.89
C GLY A 89 -6.41 -16.06 10.00
N GLY A 90 -6.25 -16.08 8.67
CA GLY A 90 -7.37 -16.19 7.74
C GLY A 90 -8.14 -14.88 7.53
N GLU A 91 -7.61 -13.75 8.00
CA GLU A 91 -8.26 -12.44 7.88
C GLU A 91 -7.63 -11.63 6.74
N GLU A 92 -8.47 -10.96 5.97
CA GLU A 92 -8.02 -10.03 4.93
C GLU A 92 -7.53 -8.72 5.54
N TYR A 93 -6.52 -8.11 4.92
CA TYR A 93 -6.06 -6.78 5.30
C TYR A 93 -7.14 -5.74 4.98
N GLN A 94 -7.35 -4.77 5.87
CA GLN A 94 -8.48 -3.84 5.80
C GLN A 94 -8.09 -2.37 5.88
N PHE A 95 -8.81 -1.52 5.14
CA PHE A 95 -8.88 -0.08 5.42
C PHE A 95 -10.22 0.27 6.06
N HIS A 96 -10.17 1.03 7.16
CA HIS A 96 -11.34 1.57 7.83
C HIS A 96 -11.33 3.09 7.70
N PHE A 97 -12.34 3.68 7.08
CA PHE A 97 -12.51 5.13 6.96
C PHE A 97 -13.57 5.59 7.96
N VAL A 98 -13.23 6.52 8.85
CA VAL A 98 -14.05 6.88 10.02
C VAL A 98 -14.22 8.39 10.13
N LYS A 99 -15.46 8.86 10.04
CA LYS A 99 -15.87 10.20 10.46
C LYS A 99 -16.59 10.11 11.80
N GLY A 100 -15.94 10.50 12.89
CA GLY A 100 -16.55 10.51 14.22
C GLY A 100 -17.23 11.85 14.52
N TYR A 101 -18.46 11.83 15.03
CA TYR A 101 -19.20 13.07 15.38
C TYR A 101 -19.16 13.41 16.88
N HIS A 102 -18.83 12.43 17.73
CA HIS A 102 -18.84 12.58 19.19
C HIS A 102 -17.51 12.28 19.87
N ARG A 103 -16.48 11.88 19.13
CA ARG A 103 -15.15 11.72 19.71
C ARG A 103 -14.57 13.11 20.03
N PRO A 104 -13.73 13.25 21.07
CA PRO A 104 -13.08 14.52 21.35
C PRO A 104 -12.34 15.00 20.10
N ASN A 105 -12.73 16.15 19.60
CA ASN A 105 -12.01 16.85 18.56
C ASN A 105 -11.11 17.89 19.22
N GLY A 106 -9.95 18.15 18.60
CA GLY A 106 -9.14 19.32 18.96
C GLY A 106 -9.85 20.61 18.55
N THR A 107 -9.09 21.70 18.43
CA THR A 107 -9.62 22.98 17.95
C THR A 107 -9.96 22.98 16.45
N MET A 108 -9.68 21.88 15.75
CA MET A 108 -9.90 21.70 14.31
C MET A 108 -10.76 20.47 14.10
N THR A 109 -11.77 20.60 13.24
CA THR A 109 -12.59 19.49 12.76
C THR A 109 -11.81 18.64 11.76
N ILE A 110 -12.30 17.42 11.52
CA ILE A 110 -11.67 16.55 10.52
C ILE A 110 -11.78 17.11 9.09
N ASP A 111 -12.90 17.75 8.77
CA ASP A 111 -13.12 18.42 7.50
C ASP A 111 -12.12 19.56 7.29
N GLU A 112 -11.88 20.38 8.31
CA GLU A 112 -10.88 21.46 8.25
C GLU A 112 -9.46 20.91 8.11
N PHE A 113 -9.13 19.85 8.85
CA PHE A 113 -7.81 19.22 8.77
C PHE A 113 -7.54 18.67 7.38
N GLU A 114 -8.42 17.83 6.85
CA GLU A 114 -8.20 17.23 5.54
C GLU A 114 -8.21 18.26 4.43
N ASN A 115 -9.07 19.29 4.48
CA ASN A 115 -9.00 20.39 3.50
C ASN A 115 -7.65 21.12 3.52
N GLN A 116 -7.04 21.32 4.70
CA GLN A 116 -5.70 21.89 4.80
C GLN A 116 -4.64 20.94 4.23
N MET A 117 -4.78 19.64 4.46
CA MET A 117 -3.89 18.62 3.93
C MET A 117 -3.98 18.49 2.40
N ALA A 118 -5.18 18.35 1.81
CA ALA A 118 -5.35 18.36 0.35
C ALA A 118 -4.80 19.64 -0.30
N ALA A 119 -5.01 20.80 0.32
CA ALA A 119 -4.45 22.06 -0.17
C ALA A 119 -2.92 22.03 -0.16
N LEU A 120 -2.31 21.45 0.89
CA LEU A 120 -0.86 21.28 0.98
C LEU A 120 -0.32 20.28 -0.05
N HIS A 121 -1.02 19.16 -0.24
CA HIS A 121 -0.68 18.13 -1.24
C HIS A 121 -0.77 18.68 -2.67
N GLY A 122 -1.56 19.75 -2.87
CA GLY A 122 -1.55 20.54 -4.09
C GLY A 122 -1.93 19.71 -5.32
N GLN A 123 -2.95 18.87 -5.18
CA GLN A 123 -3.37 17.91 -6.21
C GLN A 123 -2.22 17.01 -6.68
N MET A 124 -1.27 16.65 -5.82
CA MET A 124 -0.10 15.84 -6.21
C MET A 124 0.78 16.52 -7.27
N THR A 125 0.88 17.86 -7.28
CA THR A 125 1.82 18.60 -8.16
C THR A 125 3.26 18.55 -7.63
N THR A 126 3.41 18.57 -6.32
CA THR A 126 4.69 18.51 -5.60
C THR A 126 4.57 17.56 -4.42
N TYR A 127 5.65 16.86 -4.11
CA TYR A 127 5.71 16.09 -2.87
C TYR A 127 5.96 17.03 -1.69
N ASP A 128 5.05 17.05 -0.73
CA ASP A 128 5.27 17.71 0.55
C ASP A 128 5.63 16.68 1.64
N ARG A 129 6.09 17.19 2.79
CA ARG A 129 6.63 16.33 3.86
C ARG A 129 5.56 15.50 4.57
N PHE A 130 4.30 15.89 4.50
CA PHE A 130 3.23 15.10 5.12
C PHE A 130 2.80 13.93 4.25
N MET A 131 3.17 13.92 2.96
CA MET A 131 3.00 12.72 2.15
C MET A 131 3.80 11.52 2.67
N ASP A 132 4.80 11.71 3.54
CA ASP A 132 5.49 10.60 4.24
C ASP A 132 4.57 9.87 5.25
N PHE A 133 3.42 10.45 5.62
CA PHE A 133 2.39 9.78 6.43
C PHE A 133 1.42 8.98 5.54
N HIS A 134 1.94 7.98 4.84
CA HIS A 134 1.17 7.10 3.96
C HIS A 134 1.26 5.63 4.40
N VAL A 135 0.42 4.81 3.78
CA VAL A 135 0.61 3.36 3.76
C VAL A 135 1.23 2.95 2.43
N THR A 136 2.17 2.01 2.47
CA THR A 136 2.75 1.41 1.27
C THR A 136 2.21 0.00 1.09
N MET A 137 1.74 -0.31 -0.12
CA MET A 137 1.37 -1.67 -0.52
C MET A 137 2.18 -2.08 -1.75
N SER A 138 2.46 -3.37 -1.90
CA SER A 138 3.20 -3.89 -3.05
C SER A 138 2.28 -4.60 -4.05
N THR A 139 2.65 -4.51 -5.32
CA THR A 139 2.03 -5.23 -6.44
C THR A 139 3.12 -5.73 -7.40
N SER A 140 2.81 -6.78 -8.16
CA SER A 140 3.68 -7.23 -9.26
C SER A 140 3.62 -6.30 -10.48
N ASP A 141 2.54 -5.53 -10.62
CA ASP A 141 2.31 -4.64 -11.77
C ASP A 141 1.58 -3.38 -11.33
N LEU A 142 2.23 -2.22 -11.50
CA LEU A 142 1.62 -0.92 -11.18
C LEU A 142 0.73 -0.41 -12.31
N ASP A 143 0.89 -0.88 -13.55
CA ASP A 143 0.06 -0.42 -14.67
C ASP A 143 -1.41 -0.76 -14.44
N ALA A 144 -1.70 -1.90 -13.82
CA ALA A 144 -3.04 -2.33 -13.43
C ALA A 144 -3.79 -1.29 -12.55
N PHE A 145 -3.05 -0.49 -11.79
CA PHE A 145 -3.59 0.52 -10.87
C PHE A 145 -3.46 1.94 -11.45
N ALA A 146 -2.31 2.27 -12.04
CA ALA A 146 -2.04 3.60 -12.59
C ALA A 146 -2.90 3.91 -13.82
N ALA A 147 -3.12 2.94 -14.72
CA ALA A 147 -3.86 3.16 -15.96
C ALA A 147 -5.30 3.68 -15.74
N PRO A 148 -6.16 3.02 -14.93
CA PRO A 148 -7.52 3.51 -14.69
C PRO A 148 -7.53 4.87 -13.96
N MET A 149 -6.58 5.11 -13.05
CA MET A 149 -6.45 6.41 -12.38
C MET A 149 -6.12 7.53 -13.37
N LEU A 150 -5.14 7.31 -14.25
CA LEU A 150 -4.76 8.28 -15.28
C LEU A 150 -5.88 8.51 -16.29
N ALA A 151 -6.61 7.46 -16.68
CA ALA A 151 -7.77 7.58 -17.56
C ALA A 151 -8.88 8.47 -16.98
N ASP A 152 -9.05 8.44 -15.65
CA ASP A 152 -10.02 9.27 -14.93
C ASP A 152 -9.44 10.63 -14.47
N GLY A 153 -8.22 10.97 -14.88
CA GLY A 153 -7.58 12.25 -14.56
C GLY A 153 -7.08 12.40 -13.13
N ILE A 154 -6.90 11.28 -12.41
CA ILE A 154 -6.35 11.28 -11.05
C ILE A 154 -4.84 11.56 -11.12
N PRO A 155 -4.33 12.58 -10.42
CA PRO A 155 -2.93 12.94 -10.49
C PRO A 155 -2.06 11.99 -9.65
N LEU A 156 -0.92 11.59 -10.21
CA LEU A 156 0.04 10.69 -9.57
C LEU A 156 1.41 11.36 -9.44
N LEU A 157 2.07 11.17 -8.30
CA LEU A 157 3.53 11.31 -8.21
C LEU A 157 4.17 9.93 -8.39
N SER A 158 5.39 9.89 -8.88
CA SER A 158 6.11 8.64 -9.13
C SER A 158 7.60 8.78 -8.90
N ARG A 159 8.26 7.65 -8.63
CA ARG A 159 9.72 7.53 -8.56
C ARG A 159 10.18 6.15 -8.99
N HIS A 160 11.41 6.05 -9.47
CA HIS A 160 12.09 4.79 -9.77
C HIS A 160 13.35 4.69 -8.92
N ASP A 161 13.40 3.75 -7.98
CA ASP A 161 14.57 3.47 -7.17
C ASP A 161 15.52 2.52 -7.92
N ALA A 162 16.55 3.08 -8.56
CA ALA A 162 17.53 2.31 -9.31
C ALA A 162 18.31 1.29 -8.44
N GLY A 163 18.36 1.48 -7.11
CA GLY A 163 19.03 0.54 -6.21
C GLY A 163 18.25 -0.76 -6.01
N THR A 164 16.93 -0.69 -6.07
CA THR A 164 16.03 -1.85 -5.91
C THR A 164 15.39 -2.29 -7.23
N GLY A 165 15.41 -1.44 -8.26
CA GLY A 165 14.67 -1.63 -9.51
C GLY A 165 13.16 -1.45 -9.33
N MET A 166 12.71 -0.92 -8.19
CA MET A 166 11.29 -0.76 -7.88
C MET A 166 10.80 0.62 -8.29
N PHE A 167 9.58 0.66 -8.80
CA PHE A 167 8.83 1.88 -9.02
C PHE A 167 7.89 2.11 -7.83
N SER A 168 7.60 3.38 -7.55
CA SER A 168 6.51 3.80 -6.66
C SER A 168 5.58 4.74 -7.42
N ILE A 169 4.27 4.64 -7.16
CA ILE A 169 3.29 5.69 -7.44
C ILE A 169 2.63 6.13 -6.14
N PHE A 170 2.43 7.43 -5.99
CA PHE A 170 1.71 8.06 -4.89
C PHE A 170 0.48 8.75 -5.43
N PHE A 171 -0.64 8.59 -4.76
CA PHE A 171 -1.89 9.27 -5.06
C PHE A 171 -2.63 9.61 -3.78
N GLU A 172 -3.48 10.62 -3.89
CA GLU A 172 -4.42 11.01 -2.86
C GLU A 172 -5.77 10.35 -3.16
N MET A 173 -6.22 9.50 -2.24
CA MET A 173 -7.65 9.17 -2.13
C MET A 173 -8.38 10.41 -1.59
N PRO A 174 -9.72 10.55 -1.78
CA PRO A 174 -10.44 11.76 -1.42
C PRO A 174 -10.01 12.40 -0.09
N THR A 175 -9.96 13.74 -0.13
CA THR A 175 -9.70 14.72 0.93
C THR A 175 -8.27 14.83 1.48
N ALA A 176 -7.52 13.76 1.75
CA ALA A 176 -6.13 13.87 2.23
C ALA A 176 -5.37 12.54 2.36
N ILE A 177 -5.98 11.39 2.03
CA ILE A 177 -5.39 10.10 2.37
C ILE A 177 -4.38 9.72 1.29
N VAL A 178 -3.09 9.73 1.64
CA VAL A 178 -2.01 9.35 0.71
C VAL A 178 -1.72 7.85 0.81
N VAL A 179 -1.63 7.21 -0.36
CA VAL A 179 -1.24 5.81 -0.50
C VAL A 179 -0.06 5.71 -1.48
N GLU A 180 0.91 4.87 -1.14
CA GLU A 180 1.99 4.46 -2.05
C GLU A 180 1.73 3.03 -2.52
N LEU A 181 1.80 2.82 -3.84
CA LEU A 181 1.94 1.48 -4.41
C LEU A 181 3.36 1.32 -4.95
N ILE A 182 4.00 0.21 -4.60
CA ILE A 182 5.32 -0.16 -5.13
C ILE A 182 5.26 -1.43 -5.98
N GLY A 183 6.08 -1.50 -7.01
CA GLY A 183 6.14 -2.68 -7.88
C GLY A 183 7.32 -2.66 -8.83
N PRO A 184 7.67 -3.81 -9.43
CA PRO A 184 8.81 -3.91 -10.35
C PRO A 184 8.49 -3.43 -11.77
N SER A 185 7.22 -3.16 -12.09
CA SER A 185 6.76 -2.80 -13.44
C SER A 185 5.85 -1.57 -13.40
N LEU A 186 6.17 -0.58 -14.23
CA LEU A 186 5.35 0.60 -14.50
C LEU A 186 5.73 1.16 -15.89
N THR A 187 4.85 0.99 -16.88
CA THR A 187 5.11 1.38 -18.28
C THR A 187 4.25 2.54 -18.76
N VAL A 188 3.13 2.82 -18.08
CA VAL A 188 2.22 3.93 -18.43
C VAL A 188 2.77 5.32 -18.04
N LEU A 189 3.85 5.37 -17.26
CA LEU A 189 4.54 6.58 -16.85
C LEU A 189 6.03 6.53 -17.22
N SER A 190 6.55 7.63 -17.77
CA SER A 190 7.98 7.82 -18.01
C SER A 190 8.65 8.39 -16.76
N VAL A 191 9.00 7.50 -15.82
CA VAL A 191 9.49 7.88 -14.49
C VAL A 191 11.01 8.11 -14.51
N PRO A 192 11.50 9.29 -14.12
CA PRO A 192 12.95 9.52 -14.00
C PRO A 192 13.53 8.73 -12.82
N GLU A 193 14.81 8.38 -12.92
CA GLU A 193 15.55 7.80 -11.80
C GLU A 193 15.53 8.73 -10.59
N TRP A 194 15.23 8.13 -9.44
CA TRP A 194 15.22 8.81 -8.17
C TRP A 194 16.55 8.62 -7.45
N ASN A 195 16.96 9.66 -6.72
CA ASN A 195 18.06 9.59 -5.77
C ASN A 195 17.54 9.98 -4.39
N ARG A 196 18.28 9.63 -3.33
CA ARG A 196 17.86 9.81 -1.94
C ARG A 196 17.52 11.25 -1.53
N CYS A 197 18.03 12.24 -2.26
CA CYS A 197 17.76 13.65 -2.01
C CYS A 197 16.59 14.19 -2.85
N GLY A 198 16.09 13.41 -3.81
CA GLY A 198 14.97 13.75 -4.65
C GLY A 198 13.63 13.46 -3.98
N ALA A 199 12.59 14.16 -4.44
CA ALA A 199 11.20 13.84 -4.14
C ALA A 199 10.58 13.06 -5.31
N PRO A 200 9.52 12.24 -5.07
CA PRO A 200 8.62 11.80 -6.12
C PRO A 200 8.10 12.98 -6.97
N LYS A 201 7.92 12.75 -8.27
CA LYS A 201 7.51 13.79 -9.24
C LYS A 201 6.40 13.28 -10.14
N ARG A 202 5.61 14.19 -10.70
CA ARG A 202 4.72 13.86 -11.81
C ARG A 202 5.56 13.42 -13.00
N ALA A 203 5.36 12.19 -13.43
CA ALA A 203 5.97 11.67 -14.66
C ALA A 203 5.11 12.01 -15.87
N ALA A 204 5.74 12.06 -17.04
CA ALA A 204 4.99 12.17 -18.30
C ALA A 204 4.23 10.88 -18.56
N VAL A 205 2.98 10.98 -19.02
CA VAL A 205 2.16 9.82 -19.38
C VAL A 205 2.65 9.26 -20.71
N ASN A 206 2.90 7.95 -20.75
CA ASN A 206 3.15 7.22 -21.99
C ASN A 206 1.81 6.80 -22.61
N ASN A 207 1.22 7.69 -23.41
CA ASN A 207 -0.11 7.49 -24.00
C ASN A 207 -0.25 6.18 -24.80
N HIS A 208 0.83 5.73 -25.46
CA HIS A 208 0.80 4.47 -26.20
C HIS A 208 0.74 3.27 -25.25
N ALA A 209 1.52 3.27 -24.17
CA ALA A 209 1.44 2.21 -23.16
C ALA A 209 0.07 2.23 -22.44
N LEU A 210 -0.42 3.42 -22.07
CA LEU A 210 -1.72 3.58 -21.43
C LEU A 210 -2.86 2.99 -22.28
N GLN A 211 -2.90 3.32 -23.57
CA GLN A 211 -3.91 2.80 -24.49
C GLN A 211 -3.90 1.27 -24.54
N ARG A 212 -2.71 0.65 -24.65
CA ARG A 212 -2.59 -0.82 -24.68
C ARG A 212 -3.09 -1.47 -23.40
N VAL A 213 -2.78 -0.91 -22.23
CA VAL A 213 -3.22 -1.46 -20.93
C VAL A 213 -4.74 -1.37 -20.82
N ILE A 214 -5.34 -0.24 -21.19
CA ILE A 214 -6.80 -0.07 -21.19
C ILE A 214 -7.47 -1.08 -22.13
N GLU A 215 -6.97 -1.24 -23.36
CA GLU A 215 -7.49 -2.21 -24.32
C GLU A 215 -7.41 -3.66 -23.79
N GLN A 216 -6.28 -4.01 -23.15
CA GLN A 216 -6.10 -5.33 -22.54
C GLN A 216 -7.08 -5.57 -21.38
N GLN A 217 -7.29 -4.56 -20.52
CA GLN A 217 -8.24 -4.65 -19.40
C GLN A 217 -9.69 -4.82 -19.89
N LEU A 218 -10.09 -4.05 -20.91
CA LEU A 218 -11.41 -4.16 -21.53
C LEU A 218 -11.60 -5.52 -22.23
N GLY A 219 -10.58 -6.01 -22.92
CA GLY A 219 -10.59 -7.33 -23.55
C GLY A 219 -10.78 -8.46 -22.53
N ASN A 220 -10.12 -8.38 -21.38
CA ASN A 220 -10.25 -9.35 -20.31
C ASN A 220 -11.64 -9.33 -19.65
N ALA A 221 -12.23 -8.14 -19.48
CA ALA A 221 -13.57 -7.99 -18.91
C ALA A 221 -14.66 -8.62 -19.79
N ALA A 222 -14.48 -8.63 -21.11
CA ALA A 222 -15.45 -9.20 -22.05
C ALA A 222 -15.50 -10.74 -22.07
N ILE A 223 -14.50 -11.43 -21.49
CA ILE A 223 -14.37 -12.89 -21.54
C ILE A 223 -14.95 -13.56 -20.28
N LEU A 224 -15.18 -12.82 -19.19
CA LEU A 224 -15.74 -13.38 -17.98
C LEU A 224 -17.25 -13.62 -18.13
N PRO A 225 -17.75 -14.87 -18.02
CA PRO A 225 -19.19 -15.15 -18.06
C PRO A 225 -19.87 -14.48 -16.87
N VAL A 226 -20.93 -13.73 -17.15
CA VAL A 226 -21.83 -13.10 -16.16
C VAL A 226 -22.60 -14.17 -15.39
#